data_AF-A0A1B2HE48-F1
#
_entry.id   AF-A0A1B2HE48-F1
#
_cell.length_a   1.000
_cell.length_b   1.000
_cell.length_c   1.000
_cell.angle_alpha   90.00
_cell.angle_beta   90.00
_cell.angle_gamma   90.00
#
_symmetry.space_group_name_H-M   'P 1'
#
loop_
_entity.id
_entity.type
_entity.pdbx_description
1 polymer ?
#
loop_
_entity_poly.entity_id
_entity_poly.type
_entity_poly.pdbx_seq_one_letter_code
_entity_poly.pdbx_strand_id
1 'polypeptide(L)'
;MRRGWGSAQLLMAWSRDLAADMARLSHNSLLGGLMAQDNPGFSFTEVEGCVQVVLLMFAGLEPSRHLIGSAELGLHRFPEQRGLLAKQPRLWPDKAGC
;
A
#
# COMPACT_ATOMS: atom_id res chain seq x y z
N MET A 1 -3.72 4.99 23.38
CA MET A 1 -4.40 3.77 22.89
C MET A 1 -5.85 4.00 22.44
N ARG A 2 -6.72 4.66 23.23
CA ARG A 2 -8.15 4.89 22.86
C ARG A 2 -8.41 5.49 21.47
N ARG A 3 -7.61 6.46 21.02
CA ARG A 3 -7.78 7.11 19.69
C ARG A 3 -7.40 6.21 18.51
N GLY A 4 -6.36 5.39 18.67
CA GLY A 4 -5.90 4.47 17.62
C GLY A 4 -6.93 3.37 17.34
N TRP A 5 -7.52 2.83 18.40
CA TRP A 5 -8.61 1.85 18.28
C TRP A 5 -9.83 2.45 17.57
N GLY A 6 -10.27 3.65 17.98
CA GLY A 6 -11.40 4.32 17.32
C GLY A 6 -11.17 4.56 15.82
N SER A 7 -9.95 4.95 15.45
CA SER A 7 -9.58 5.14 14.04
C SER A 7 -9.58 3.82 13.26
N ALA A 8 -9.08 2.73 13.86
CA ALA A 8 -9.11 1.40 13.24
C ALA A 8 -10.55 0.91 13.02
N GLN A 9 -11.46 1.16 13.96
CA GLN A 9 -12.88 0.82 13.81
C GLN A 9 -13.54 1.60 12.67
N LEU A 10 -13.28 2.91 12.58
CA LEU A 10 -13.81 3.74 11.49
C LEU A 10 -13.27 3.29 10.12
N LEU A 11 -11.98 2.97 10.05
CA LEU A 11 -11.35 2.45 8.83
C LEU A 11 -11.96 1.11 8.41
N MET A 12 -12.20 0.20 9.36
CA MET A 12 -12.85 -1.07 9.07
C MET A 12 -14.30 -0.89 8.62
N ALA A 13 -15.06 0.02 9.24
CA ALA A 13 -16.42 0.33 8.81
C ALA A 13 -16.44 0.86 7.38
N TRP A 14 -15.59 1.85 7.08
CA TRP A 14 -15.43 2.40 5.73
C TRP A 14 -15.02 1.32 4.70
N SER A 15 -14.11 0.41 5.06
CA SER A 15 -13.65 -0.65 4.16
C SER A 15 -14.77 -1.62 3.80
N ARG A 16 -15.68 -1.90 4.75
CA ARG A 16 -16.86 -2.74 4.50
C ARG A 16 -17.88 -2.07 3.60
N ASP A 17 -18.15 -0.78 3.84
CA ASP A 17 -19.01 0.00 2.95
C ASP A 17 -18.45 0.01 1.52
N LEU A 18 -17.13 0.15 1.39
CA LEU A 18 -16.43 0.12 0.11
C LEU A 18 -16.48 -1.26 -0.58
N ALA A 19 -16.49 -2.36 0.19
CA ALA A 19 -16.46 -3.71 -0.37
C ALA A 19 -17.67 -3.99 -1.29
N ALA A 20 -18.86 -3.51 -0.90
CA ALA A 20 -20.08 -3.67 -1.69
C ALA A 20 -19.99 -2.98 -3.07
N ASP A 21 -19.38 -1.80 -3.10
CA ASP A 21 -19.16 -1.05 -4.34
C ASP A 21 -18.06 -1.69 -5.20
N MET A 22 -16.97 -2.13 -4.57
CA MET A 22 -15.80 -2.68 -5.25
C MET A 22 -16.00 -4.10 -5.77
N ALA A 23 -16.94 -4.88 -5.20
CA ALA A 23 -17.31 -6.19 -5.74
C ALA A 23 -17.79 -6.12 -7.20
N ARG A 24 -18.34 -4.97 -7.63
CA ARG A 24 -18.76 -4.72 -9.03
C ARG A 24 -17.60 -4.33 -9.95
N LEU A 25 -16.42 -4.05 -9.40
CA LEU A 25 -15.24 -3.55 -10.09
C LEU A 25 -14.03 -4.49 -9.86
N SER A 26 -14.25 -5.79 -10.02
CA SER A 26 -13.29 -6.85 -9.69
C SER A 26 -11.89 -6.70 -10.33
N HIS A 27 -11.80 -6.11 -11.52
CA HIS A 27 -10.53 -5.93 -12.23
C HIS A 27 -9.85 -4.56 -11.99
N ASN A 28 -10.54 -3.63 -11.35
CA ASN A 28 -10.08 -2.24 -11.18
C ASN A 28 -9.75 -1.90 -9.72
N SER A 29 -9.86 -2.85 -8.80
CA SER A 29 -9.64 -2.67 -7.38
C SER A 29 -9.02 -3.91 -6.77
N LEU A 30 -8.05 -3.72 -5.87
CA LEU A 30 -7.46 -4.83 -5.11
C LEU A 30 -8.51 -5.52 -4.23
N LEU A 31 -9.41 -4.75 -3.60
CA LEU A 31 -10.52 -5.29 -2.82
C LEU A 31 -11.49 -6.06 -3.72
N GLY A 32 -11.85 -5.49 -4.87
CA GLY A 32 -12.71 -6.16 -5.85
C GLY A 32 -12.10 -7.47 -6.35
N GLY A 33 -10.78 -7.49 -6.60
CA GLY A 33 -10.05 -8.68 -7.02
C GLY A 33 -10.05 -9.79 -5.97
N LEU A 34 -9.85 -9.43 -4.70
CA LEU A 34 -9.95 -10.40 -3.59
C LEU A 34 -11.38 -10.95 -3.44
N MET A 35 -12.41 -10.11 -3.63
CA MET A 35 -13.81 -10.54 -3.56
C MET A 35 -14.26 -11.41 -4.75
N ALA A 36 -13.64 -11.23 -5.92
CA ALA A 36 -13.94 -12.02 -7.11
C ALA A 36 -13.16 -13.34 -7.18
N GLN A 37 -12.22 -13.57 -6.25
CA GLN A 37 -11.42 -14.78 -6.22
C GLN A 37 -12.21 -15.93 -5.61
N ASP A 38 -12.61 -16.87 -6.46
CA ASP A 38 -13.27 -18.12 -6.07
C ASP A 38 -12.47 -19.30 -6.60
N ASN A 39 -11.58 -19.84 -5.74
CA ASN A 39 -10.80 -21.03 -6.03
C ASN A 39 -11.37 -22.22 -5.24
N PRO A 40 -11.34 -23.46 -5.76
CA PRO A 40 -11.76 -24.63 -5.00
C PRO A 40 -11.00 -24.74 -3.67
N GLY A 41 -11.72 -24.53 -2.56
CA GLY A 41 -11.18 -24.56 -1.20
C GLY A 41 -10.58 -23.24 -0.69
N PHE A 42 -10.66 -22.15 -1.46
CA PHE A 42 -10.20 -20.83 -1.01
C PHE A 42 -11.01 -19.68 -1.63
N SER A 43 -11.70 -18.95 -0.78
CA SER A 43 -12.44 -17.73 -1.11
C SER A 43 -12.32 -16.76 0.06
N PHE A 44 -12.25 -15.46 -0.21
CA PHE A 44 -12.32 -14.46 0.84
C PHE A 44 -13.77 -14.16 1.21
N THR A 45 -14.09 -14.16 2.50
CA THR A 45 -15.26 -13.44 3.00
C THR A 45 -15.04 -11.93 2.90
N GLU A 46 -16.12 -11.15 2.92
CA GLU A 46 -16.06 -9.68 2.95
C GLU A 46 -15.10 -9.17 4.05
N VAL A 47 -15.22 -9.74 5.25
CA VAL A 47 -14.42 -9.35 6.41
C VAL A 47 -12.95 -9.65 6.18
N GLU A 48 -12.62 -10.84 5.68
CA GLU A 48 -11.23 -11.23 5.41
C GLU A 48 -10.61 -10.36 4.30
N GLY A 49 -11.36 -10.07 3.24
CA GLY A 49 -10.90 -9.17 2.18
C GLY A 49 -10.64 -7.76 2.69
N CYS A 50 -11.54 -7.21 3.52
CA CYS A 50 -11.35 -5.91 4.15
C CYS A 50 -10.10 -5.88 5.05
N VAL A 51 -9.92 -6.90 5.89
CA VAL A 51 -8.74 -7.02 6.75
C VAL A 51 -7.46 -7.11 5.92
N GLN A 52 -7.47 -7.89 4.84
CA GLN A 52 -6.32 -8.04 3.95
C GLN A 52 -5.94 -6.73 3.27
N VAL A 53 -6.93 -5.96 2.79
CA VAL A 53 -6.68 -4.64 2.18
C VAL A 53 -6.13 -3.65 3.19
N VAL A 54 -6.69 -3.62 4.41
CA VAL A 54 -6.20 -2.76 5.48
C VAL A 54 -4.75 -3.12 5.84
N LEU A 55 -4.44 -4.42 5.95
CA LEU A 55 -3.08 -4.90 6.19
C LEU A 55 -2.12 -4.44 5.08
N LEU A 56 -2.49 -4.64 3.82
CA LEU A 56 -1.69 -4.23 2.65
C LEU A 56 -1.48 -2.71 2.61
N MET A 57 -2.50 -1.93 2.97
CA MET A 57 -2.40 -0.49 3.05
C MET A 57 -1.32 -0.06 4.05
N PHE A 58 -1.30 -0.62 5.26
CA PHE A 58 -0.26 -0.31 6.23
C PHE A 58 1.11 -0.87 5.83
N ALA A 59 1.16 -2.09 5.32
CA ALA A 59 2.39 -2.72 4.83
C ALA A 59 3.03 -1.92 3.69
N GLY A 60 2.24 -1.25 2.84
CA GLY A 60 2.73 -0.40 1.77
C GLY A 60 3.08 1.02 2.21
N LEU A 61 2.19 1.68 2.97
CA LEU A 61 2.33 3.10 3.30
C LEU A 61 3.46 3.36 4.30
N GLU A 62 3.55 2.55 5.35
CA GLU A 62 4.48 2.78 6.46
C GLU A 62 5.96 2.66 6.05
N PRO A 63 6.37 1.64 5.28
CA PRO A 63 7.75 1.57 4.79
C PRO A 63 8.03 2.63 3.72
N SER A 64 7.08 2.85 2.79
CA SER A 64 7.28 3.80 1.69
C SER A 64 7.48 5.23 2.19
N ARG A 65 6.70 5.67 3.18
CA ARG A 65 6.87 7.02 3.75
C ARG A 65 8.25 7.22 4.39
N HIS A 66 8.76 6.20 5.09
CA HIS A 66 10.08 6.26 5.72
C HIS A 66 11.20 6.23 4.68
N LEU A 67 11.06 5.39 3.64
CA LEU A 67 12.03 5.30 2.57
C LEU A 67 12.14 6.62 1.81
N ILE A 68 11.02 7.22 1.42
CA ILE A 68 10.98 8.50 0.72
C ILE A 68 11.60 9.60 1.59
N GLY A 69 11.19 9.71 2.85
CA GLY A 69 11.73 10.73 3.76
C GLY A 69 13.25 10.56 3.98
N SER A 70 13.73 9.32 4.09
CA SER A 70 15.16 9.04 4.24
C SER A 70 15.94 9.37 2.98
N ALA A 71 15.38 9.08 1.80
CA ALA A 71 15.99 9.42 0.51
C ALA A 71 16.12 10.94 0.34
N GLU A 72 15.05 11.70 0.60
CA GLU A 72 15.06 13.16 0.54
C GLU A 72 16.10 13.77 1.49
N LEU A 73 16.15 13.29 2.74
CA LEU A 73 17.15 13.72 3.71
C LEU A 73 18.58 13.42 3.23
N GLY A 74 18.81 12.24 2.65
CA GLY A 74 20.10 11.86 2.08
C GLY A 74 20.51 12.79 0.93
N LEU A 75 19.61 13.04 -0.02
CA LEU A 75 19.87 13.92 -1.17
C LEU A 75 20.11 15.38 -0.76
N HIS A 76 19.49 15.83 0.33
CA HIS A 76 19.76 17.15 0.90
C HIS A 76 21.13 17.21 1.61
N ARG A 77 21.55 16.13 2.26
CA ARG A 77 22.83 16.06 2.99
C ARG A 77 24.04 15.91 2.07
N PHE A 78 23.86 15.30 0.91
CA PHE A 78 24.91 14.99 -0.08
C PHE A 78 24.58 15.61 -1.45
N PRO A 79 24.71 16.95 -1.61
CA PRO A 79 24.29 17.66 -2.81
C PRO A 79 25.05 17.23 -4.07
N GLU A 80 26.28 16.75 -3.94
CA GLU A 80 27.05 16.16 -5.04
C GLU A 80 26.41 14.88 -5.59
N GLN A 81 25.87 14.02 -4.72
CA GLN A 81 25.15 12.81 -5.12
C GLN A 81 23.82 13.16 -5.80
N ARG A 82 23.12 14.16 -5.28
CA ARG A 82 21.92 14.72 -5.93
C ARG A 82 22.24 15.25 -7.33
N GLY A 83 23.33 16.01 -7.46
CA GLY A 83 23.79 16.54 -8.74
C GLY A 83 24.19 15.44 -9.72
N LEU A 84 24.80 14.37 -9.23
CA LEU A 84 25.14 13.19 -10.03
C LEU A 84 23.89 12.45 -10.52
N LEU A 85 22.90 12.20 -9.64
CA LEU A 85 21.64 11.55 -10.01
C LEU A 85 20.83 12.38 -11.01
N ALA A 86 20.82 13.72 -10.87
CA ALA A 86 20.16 14.61 -11.82
C ALA A 86 20.78 14.53 -13.23
N LYS A 87 22.11 14.35 -13.32
CA LYS A 87 22.83 14.21 -14.60
C LYS A 87 22.76 12.79 -15.17
N GLN A 88 22.65 11.78 -14.31
CA GLN A 88 22.63 10.38 -14.69
C GLN A 88 21.50 9.63 -13.95
N PRO A 89 20.24 9.76 -14.41
CA PRO A 89 19.09 9.14 -13.72
C PRO A 89 19.18 7.61 -13.60
N ARG A 90 19.92 6.96 -14.51
CA ARG A 90 20.21 5.51 -14.43
C ARG A 90 21.03 5.08 -13.20
N LEU A 91 21.62 6.03 -12.48
CA LEU A 91 22.30 5.77 -11.20
C LEU A 91 21.31 5.71 -10.04
N TRP A 92 20.04 6.06 -10.28
CA TRP A 92 18.98 5.60 -9.40
C TRP A 92 19.07 4.08 -9.33
N PRO A 93 18.90 3.45 -8.15
CA PRO A 93 18.86 2.00 -8.06
C PRO A 93 17.69 1.49 -8.92
N ASP A 94 17.99 1.18 -10.17
CA ASP A 94 17.10 0.46 -11.05
C ASP A 94 17.04 -0.97 -10.53
N LYS A 95 15.84 -1.57 -10.56
CA LYS A 95 15.47 -2.77 -9.80
C LYS A 95 16.66 -3.72 -9.61
N ALA A 96 17.30 -3.64 -8.45
CA ALA A 96 18.25 -4.64 -8.01
C ALA A 96 17.53 -5.98 -8.10
N GLY A 97 18.07 -6.89 -8.91
CA GLY A 97 17.42 -8.14 -9.29
C GLY A 97 16.83 -8.91 -8.11
N CYS A 98 15.50 -8.80 -7.98
CA CYS A 98 14.66 -9.88 -7.47
C CYS A 98 14.34 -10.81 -8.63
#